data_AF-K5WKX4-F1
#
_entry.id   AF-K5WKX4-F1
#
_cell.length_a   1.000
_cell.length_b   1.000
_cell.length_c   1.000
_cell.angle_alpha   90.00
_cell.angle_beta   90.00
_cell.angle_gamma   90.00
#
_symmetry.space_group_name_H-M   'P 1'
#
loop_
_entity.id
_entity.type
_entity.pdbx_description
1 polymer ?
#
loop_
_entity_poly.entity_id
_entity_poly.type
_entity_poly.pdbx_seq_one_letter_code
_entity_poly.pdbx_strand_id
1 'polypeptide(L)'
;MTYPLLAYAVGALVAFALYKLVRFIWNINTSPLRHLPGPPNDSLFWGNMRTIEKEEHSVVQERWAEQYGHSIAYKGVFGAWRLWTVDTRALNHVMTHSTIYQRPPHARYFLSRLVGPGILVAEGAYPLKLSFL
;
A
#
# COMPACT_ATOMS: atom_id res chain seq x y z
N MET A 1 43.85 11.47 -3.58
CA MET A 1 42.99 11.89 -4.71
C MET A 1 41.62 11.20 -4.77
N THR A 2 41.20 10.45 -3.73
CA THR A 2 39.95 9.64 -3.73
C THR A 2 38.75 10.31 -3.02
N TYR A 3 38.99 11.34 -2.21
CA TYR A 3 37.94 12.08 -1.47
C TYR A 3 36.85 12.77 -2.32
N PRO A 4 37.13 13.36 -3.50
CA PRO A 4 36.07 14.04 -4.26
C PRO A 4 35.03 13.04 -4.78
N LEU A 5 35.45 11.85 -5.21
CA LEU A 5 34.54 10.80 -5.68
C LEU A 5 33.59 10.31 -4.59
N LEU A 6 34.07 10.16 -3.35
CA LEU A 6 33.24 9.82 -2.20
C LEU A 6 32.23 10.92 -1.87
N ALA A 7 32.64 12.19 -1.93
CA ALA A 7 31.73 13.32 -1.72
C ALA A 7 30.61 13.37 -2.76
N TYR A 8 30.91 13.15 -4.05
CA TYR A 8 29.90 13.07 -5.11
C TYR A 8 28.97 11.86 -4.94
N ALA A 9 29.49 10.70 -4.56
CA ALA A 9 28.67 9.51 -4.32
C ALA A 9 27.68 9.72 -3.16
N VAL A 10 28.14 10.31 -2.05
CA VAL A 10 27.28 10.66 -0.91
C VAL A 10 26.24 11.71 -1.33
N GLY A 11 26.65 12.74 -2.07
CA GLY A 11 25.72 13.76 -2.59
C GLY A 11 24.64 13.15 -3.48
N ALA A 12 25.00 12.24 -4.39
CA ALA A 12 24.05 11.54 -5.26
C ALA A 12 23.08 10.65 -4.47
N LEU A 13 23.55 9.93 -3.45
CA LEU A 13 22.71 9.12 -2.57
C LEU A 13 21.70 9.98 -1.79
N VAL A 14 22.15 11.13 -1.24
CA VAL A 14 21.29 12.07 -0.53
C VAL A 14 20.24 12.66 -1.48
N ALA A 15 20.64 13.11 -2.66
CA ALA A 15 19.71 13.64 -3.65
C ALA A 15 18.67 12.57 -4.08
N PHE A 16 19.10 11.32 -4.28
CA PHE A 16 18.20 10.22 -4.62
C PHE A 16 17.24 9.88 -3.48
N ALA A 17 17.70 9.90 -2.23
CA ALA A 17 16.86 9.70 -1.06
C ALA A 17 15.82 10.82 -0.93
N LEU A 18 16.22 12.08 -1.10
CA LEU A 18 15.32 13.23 -1.09
C LEU A 18 14.30 13.17 -2.22
N TYR A 19 14.73 12.84 -3.43
CA TYR A 19 13.82 12.64 -4.57
C TYR A 19 12.76 11.58 -4.26
N LYS A 20 13.16 10.42 -3.71
CA LYS A 20 12.22 9.37 -3.32
C LYS A 20 11.28 9.81 -2.21
N LEU A 21 11.78 10.55 -1.21
CA LEU A 21 10.97 11.07 -0.11
C LEU A 21 9.92 12.08 -0.62
N VAL A 22 10.32 13.02 -1.47
CA VAL A 22 9.42 14.01 -2.07
C VAL A 22 8.35 13.32 -2.92
N ARG A 23 8.74 12.37 -3.78
CA ARG A 23 7.78 11.58 -4.57
C ARG A 23 6.81 10.79 -3.70
N PHE A 24 7.30 10.22 -2.60
CA PHE A 24 6.48 9.48 -1.66
C PHE A 24 5.43 10.39 -0.99
N ILE A 25 5.85 11.55 -0.47
CA ILE A 25 4.96 12.54 0.15
C ILE A 25 3.96 13.09 -0.87
N TRP A 26 4.41 13.36 -2.10
CA TRP A 26 3.55 13.82 -3.19
C TRP A 26 2.44 12.81 -3.47
N ASN A 27 2.80 11.56 -3.71
CA ASN A 27 1.83 10.48 -4.01
C ASN A 27 0.78 10.31 -2.91
N ILE A 28 1.17 10.49 -1.64
CA ILE A 28 0.23 10.43 -0.51
C ILE A 28 -0.72 11.62 -0.52
N ASN A 29 -0.21 12.83 -0.75
CA ASN A 29 -1.02 14.05 -0.71
C ASN A 29 -1.93 14.22 -1.93
N THR A 30 -1.56 13.68 -3.09
CA THR A 30 -2.35 13.75 -4.33
C THR A 30 -3.29 12.56 -4.52
N SER A 31 -3.41 11.66 -3.54
CA SER A 31 -4.29 10.51 -3.65
C SER A 31 -5.76 10.94 -3.70
N PRO A 32 -6.56 10.46 -4.68
CA PRO A 32 -7.98 10.76 -4.76
C PRO A 32 -8.77 10.22 -3.56
N LEU A 33 -8.22 9.21 -2.86
CA LEU A 33 -8.79 8.62 -1.65
C LEU A 33 -8.94 9.62 -0.50
N ARG A 34 -8.28 10.78 -0.55
CA ARG A 34 -8.43 11.84 0.47
C ARG A 34 -9.83 12.44 0.53
N HIS A 35 -10.63 12.32 -0.54
CA HIS A 35 -12.00 12.84 -0.57
C HIS A 35 -13.03 11.89 0.06
N LEU A 36 -12.63 10.66 0.36
CA LEU A 36 -13.51 9.71 1.04
C LEU A 36 -13.58 10.04 2.53
N PRO A 37 -14.75 9.80 3.15
CA PRO A 37 -14.88 9.93 4.60
C PRO A 37 -13.97 8.91 5.28
N GLY A 38 -13.45 9.27 6.45
CA GLY A 38 -12.57 8.37 7.17
C GLY A 38 -12.15 8.87 8.55
N PRO A 39 -11.65 7.95 9.38
CA PRO A 39 -11.16 8.26 10.71
C PRO A 39 -10.03 9.31 10.68
N PRO A 40 -10.00 10.23 11.67
CA PRO A 40 -8.88 11.16 11.82
C PRO A 40 -7.57 10.41 11.99
N ASN A 41 -6.48 11.05 11.61
CA ASN A 41 -5.16 10.43 11.65
C ASN A 41 -4.55 10.54 13.05
N ASP A 42 -4.46 9.43 13.79
CA ASP A 42 -3.90 9.43 15.16
C ASP A 42 -2.38 9.63 15.17
N SER A 43 -1.67 9.27 14.10
CA SER A 43 -0.21 9.33 14.05
C SER A 43 0.33 9.52 12.64
N LEU A 44 1.28 10.45 12.44
CA LEU A 44 1.88 10.68 11.11
C LEU A 44 2.60 9.44 10.56
N PHE A 45 3.31 8.72 11.43
CA PHE A 45 4.06 7.54 11.04
C PHE A 45 3.20 6.28 10.97
N TRP A 46 2.47 5.94 12.04
CA TRP A 46 1.76 4.65 12.11
C TRP A 46 0.33 4.73 11.55
N GLY A 47 -0.15 5.93 11.26
CA GLY A 47 -1.53 6.14 10.84
C GLY A 47 -2.51 5.61 11.88
N ASN A 48 -3.53 4.91 11.39
CA ASN A 48 -4.56 4.27 12.19
C ASN A 48 -4.27 2.78 12.44
N MET A 49 -3.06 2.29 12.08
CA MET A 49 -2.67 0.90 12.34
C MET A 49 -2.63 0.59 13.83
N ARG A 50 -2.19 1.53 14.68
CA ARG A 50 -2.18 1.34 16.13
C ARG A 50 -3.57 1.08 16.69
N THR A 51 -4.58 1.74 16.15
CA THR A 51 -5.98 1.58 16.57
C THR A 51 -6.49 0.20 16.13
N ILE A 52 -6.14 -0.23 14.92
CA ILE A 52 -6.47 -1.56 14.39
C ILE A 52 -5.76 -2.69 15.14
N GLU A 53 -4.53 -2.49 15.61
CA GLU A 53 -3.76 -3.50 16.34
C GLU A 53 -4.14 -3.59 17.83
N LYS A 54 -4.64 -2.50 18.42
CA LYS A 54 -5.00 -2.44 19.85
C LYS A 54 -6.37 -3.03 20.16
N GLU A 55 -7.30 -2.89 19.22
CA GLU A 55 -8.67 -3.37 19.38
C GLU A 55 -8.83 -4.73 18.70
N GLU A 56 -9.86 -5.49 19.09
CA GLU A 56 -10.16 -6.77 18.46
C GLU A 56 -10.43 -6.62 16.95
N HIS A 57 -10.01 -7.62 16.18
CA HIS A 57 -10.25 -7.67 14.75
C HIS A 57 -11.74 -7.49 14.45
N SER A 58 -12.06 -6.60 13.51
CA SER A 58 -13.42 -6.27 13.04
C SER A 58 -14.16 -5.20 13.85
N VAL A 59 -13.86 -4.99 15.13
CA VAL A 59 -14.56 -3.98 15.96
C VAL A 59 -14.30 -2.56 15.46
N VAL A 60 -13.05 -2.26 15.11
CA VAL A 60 -12.65 -0.96 14.57
C VAL A 60 -13.30 -0.72 13.21
N GLN A 61 -13.34 -1.76 12.38
CA GLN A 61 -13.92 -1.70 11.04
C GLN A 61 -15.44 -1.51 11.10
N GLU A 62 -16.12 -2.19 12.03
CA GLU A 62 -17.56 -2.05 12.27
C GLU A 62 -17.91 -0.65 12.76
N ARG A 63 -17.18 -0.14 13.77
CA ARG A 63 -17.33 1.25 14.24
C ARG A 63 -17.16 2.27 13.11
N TRP A 64 -16.15 2.08 12.27
CA TRP A 64 -15.93 2.97 11.13
C TRP A 64 -17.01 2.84 10.05
N ALA A 65 -17.54 1.64 9.84
CA ALA A 65 -18.64 1.40 8.92
C ALA A 65 -19.92 2.11 9.39
N GLU A 66 -20.22 2.05 10.69
CA GLU A 66 -21.36 2.75 11.29
C GLU A 66 -21.18 4.27 11.25
N GLN A 67 -19.97 4.77 11.51
CA GLN A 67 -19.71 6.21 11.62
C GLN A 67 -19.53 6.91 10.26
N TYR A 68 -18.85 6.27 9.31
CA TYR A 68 -18.43 6.88 8.04
C TYR A 68 -19.10 6.22 6.81
N GLY A 69 -19.77 5.09 6.99
CA GLY A 69 -20.48 4.36 5.95
C GLY A 69 -19.67 3.25 5.28
N HIS A 70 -20.20 2.79 4.14
CA HIS A 70 -19.75 1.58 3.45
C HIS A 70 -18.42 1.69 2.70
N SER A 71 -17.88 2.90 2.51
CA SER A 71 -16.62 3.13 1.81
C SER A 71 -15.84 4.23 2.51
N ILE A 72 -14.71 3.85 3.11
CA ILE A 72 -13.88 4.72 3.92
C ILE A 72 -12.44 4.71 3.41
N ALA A 73 -11.73 5.81 3.62
CA ALA A 73 -10.29 5.86 3.44
C ALA A 73 -9.59 6.11 4.78
N TYR A 74 -8.62 5.30 5.12
CA TYR A 74 -7.83 5.47 6.33
C TYR A 74 -6.33 5.51 6.01
N LYS A 75 -5.53 6.05 6.93
CA LYS A 75 -4.07 6.11 6.77
C LYS A 75 -3.42 4.89 7.40
N GLY A 76 -2.65 4.16 6.60
CA GLY A 76 -1.77 3.09 7.05
C GLY A 76 -0.38 3.61 7.43
N VAL A 77 0.58 2.68 7.49
CA VAL A 77 1.99 2.98 7.77
C VAL A 77 2.53 4.01 6.78
N PHE A 78 3.34 4.94 7.28
CA PHE A 78 3.91 6.08 6.57
C PHE A 78 2.86 7.02 5.95
N GLY A 79 1.63 7.04 6.48
CA GLY A 79 0.57 7.92 6.00
C GLY A 79 -0.03 7.52 4.66
N ALA A 80 0.28 6.32 4.15
CA ALA A 80 -0.28 5.81 2.90
C ALA A 80 -1.79 5.61 3.02
N TRP A 81 -2.55 6.15 2.06
CA TRP A 81 -3.99 5.96 2.01
C TRP A 81 -4.36 4.52 1.66
N ARG A 82 -5.30 3.95 2.40
CA ARG A 82 -5.90 2.65 2.12
C ARG A 82 -7.41 2.80 2.03
N LEU A 83 -7.97 2.26 0.96
CA LEU A 83 -9.41 2.13 0.78
C LEU A 83 -9.90 0.90 1.53
N TRP A 84 -10.95 1.07 2.32
CA TRP A 84 -11.75 -0.03 2.85
C TRP A 84 -13.18 0.17 2.38
N THR A 85 -13.72 -0.83 1.69
CA THR A 85 -15.07 -0.77 1.15
C THR A 85 -15.76 -2.11 1.36
N VAL A 86 -17.03 -2.05 1.71
CA VAL A 86 -17.94 -3.20 1.80
C VAL A 86 -18.95 -3.21 0.65
N ASP A 87 -18.85 -2.28 -0.30
CA ASP A 87 -19.68 -2.26 -1.50
C ASP A 87 -19.27 -3.40 -2.45
N THR A 88 -20.20 -4.33 -2.67
CA THR A 88 -19.99 -5.50 -3.53
C THR A 88 -19.72 -5.12 -4.98
N ARG A 89 -20.26 -3.99 -5.48
CA ARG A 89 -19.97 -3.50 -6.84
C ARG A 89 -18.54 -3.02 -6.96
N ALA A 90 -18.07 -2.24 -5.98
CA ALA A 90 -16.70 -1.75 -5.94
C ALA A 90 -15.71 -2.92 -5.81
N LEU A 91 -16.00 -3.87 -4.91
CA LEU A 91 -15.17 -5.07 -4.74
C LEU A 91 -15.12 -5.92 -6.01
N ASN A 92 -16.25 -6.18 -6.67
CA ASN A 92 -16.28 -6.93 -7.91
C ASN A 92 -15.46 -6.24 -9.01
N HIS A 93 -15.56 -4.91 -9.13
CA HIS A 93 -14.76 -4.14 -10.09
C HIS A 93 -13.26 -4.30 -9.81
N VAL A 94 -12.83 -4.10 -8.56
CA VAL A 94 -11.41 -4.21 -8.17
C VAL A 94 -10.87 -5.62 -8.38
N MET A 95 -11.65 -6.65 -8.03
CA MET A 95 -11.23 -8.06 -8.17
C MET A 95 -11.15 -8.52 -9.63
N THR A 96 -12.01 -8.01 -10.50
CA THR A 96 -12.02 -8.36 -11.94
C THR A 96 -10.95 -7.64 -12.75
N HIS A 97 -10.53 -6.44 -12.32
CA HIS A 97 -9.54 -5.61 -13.01
C HIS A 97 -8.12 -5.76 -12.43
N SER A 98 -7.64 -7.01 -12.33
CA SER A 98 -6.32 -7.34 -11.74
C SER A 98 -5.11 -6.78 -12.52
N THR A 99 -5.29 -6.38 -13.78
CA THR A 99 -4.25 -5.69 -14.56
C THR A 99 -3.99 -4.26 -14.08
N ILE A 100 -5.01 -3.62 -13.51
CA ILE A 100 -4.96 -2.24 -13.01
C ILE A 100 -4.69 -2.25 -11.50
N TYR A 101 -5.36 -3.15 -10.76
CA TYR A 101 -5.23 -3.29 -9.31
C TYR A 101 -4.40 -4.52 -8.95
N GLN A 102 -3.08 -4.36 -8.96
CA GLN A 102 -2.18 -5.44 -8.55
C GLN A 102 -2.20 -5.64 -7.04
N ARG A 103 -2.20 -6.90 -6.59
CA ARG A 103 -2.02 -7.21 -5.17
C ARG A 103 -0.71 -6.63 -4.64
N PRO A 104 -0.71 -6.15 -3.40
CA PRO A 104 0.51 -5.71 -2.74
C PRO A 104 1.56 -6.83 -2.72
N PRO A 105 2.86 -6.53 -2.92
CA PRO A 105 3.92 -7.54 -2.92
C PRO A 105 3.98 -8.39 -1.64
N HIS A 106 3.64 -7.80 -0.48
CA HIS A 106 3.61 -8.52 0.80
C HIS A 106 2.52 -9.60 0.82
N ALA A 107 1.31 -9.28 0.33
CA ALA A 107 0.20 -10.22 0.27
C ALA A 107 0.52 -11.35 -0.72
N ARG A 108 1.16 -11.00 -1.85
CA ARG A 108 1.61 -11.98 -2.85
C ARG A 108 2.67 -12.93 -2.30
N TYR A 109 3.65 -12.41 -1.56
CA TYR A 109 4.70 -13.22 -0.93
C TYR A 109 4.14 -14.13 0.17
N PHE A 110 3.20 -13.63 0.97
CA PHE A 110 2.55 -14.42 2.01
C PHE A 110 1.70 -15.56 1.39
N LEU A 111 0.90 -15.24 0.38
CA LEU A 111 0.10 -16.22 -0.35
C LEU A 111 0.98 -17.27 -1.07
N SER A 112 2.11 -16.87 -1.65
CA SER A 112 3.02 -17.82 -2.29
C SER A 112 3.71 -18.75 -1.30
N ARG A 113 3.91 -18.31 -0.05
CA ARG A 113 4.42 -19.17 1.03
C ARG A 113 3.39 -20.18 1.53
N LEU A 114 2.10 -19.83 1.48
CA LEU A 114 1.02 -20.70 1.93
C LEU A 114 0.59 -21.72 0.87
N VAL A 115 0.42 -21.28 -0.38
CA VAL A 115 -0.19 -22.09 -1.45
C VAL A 115 0.82 -22.49 -2.54
N GLY A 116 2.06 -21.99 -2.45
CA GLY A 116 3.08 -22.18 -3.48
C GLY A 116 2.93 -21.20 -4.65
N PRO A 117 3.87 -21.21 -5.61
CA PRO A 117 3.77 -20.43 -6.85
C PRO A 117 2.69 -21.02 -7.76
N GLY A 118 1.43 -20.60 -7.59
CA GLY A 118 0.28 -21.07 -8.36
C GLY A 118 -0.57 -19.92 -8.94
N ILE A 119 -1.69 -20.28 -9.59
CA ILE A 119 -2.60 -19.34 -10.26
C ILE A 119 -3.15 -18.24 -9.33
N LEU A 120 -3.18 -18.50 -8.01
CA LEU A 120 -3.60 -17.54 -6.99
C LEU A 120 -2.55 -16.44 -6.68
N VAL A 121 -1.32 -16.63 -7.14
CA VAL A 121 -0.16 -15.71 -6.99
C VAL A 121 0.16 -15.01 -8.31
N ALA A 122 -0.36 -15.56 -9.42
CA ALA A 122 -0.14 -15.13 -10.79
C ALA A 122 -0.95 -13.88 -11.15
N GLU A 123 -0.48 -12.69 -10.74
CA GLU A 123 -1.08 -11.43 -11.17
C GLU A 123 -0.10 -10.61 -12.02
N GLY A 124 -0.59 -10.19 -13.19
CA GLY A 124 0.20 -9.54 -14.23
C GLY A 124 1.00 -10.56 -15.02
N ALA A 125 1.06 -10.38 -16.35
CA ALA A 125 1.84 -11.24 -17.24
C ALA A 125 3.21 -11.53 -16.62
N TYR A 126 3.45 -12.80 -16.34
CA TYR A 126 4.80 -13.29 -16.13
C TYR A 126 5.66 -12.72 -17.26
N PRO A 127 6.74 -11.96 -17.02
CA PRO A 127 7.83 -12.06 -17.94
C PRO A 127 8.21 -13.53 -17.86
N LEU A 128 7.93 -14.28 -18.93
CA LEU A 128 8.50 -15.59 -19.18
C LEU A 128 10.02 -15.44 -19.06
N LYS A 129 10.56 -15.52 -17.84
CA LYS A 129 11.91 -16.02 -17.66
C LYS A 129 11.77 -17.52 -17.81
N LEU A 130 11.86 -17.95 -19.07
CA LEU A 130 12.49 -19.21 -19.41
C LEU A 130 13.72 -19.38 -18.50
N SER A 131 13.65 -20.32 -17.57
CA SER A 131 14.81 -21.01 -17.03
C SER A 131 14.36 -22.36 -16.50
N PHE A 132 13.76 -23.16 -17.38
CA PHE A 132 14.10 -24.57 -17.46
C PHE A 132 15.00 -24.69 -18.69
N LEU A 133 16.29 -24.51 -18.44
CA LEU A 133 17.48 -25.07 -19.10
C LEU A 133 18.70 -24.43 -18.44
#